data_AF-A0A376Y419-F1
#
_entry.id   AF-A0A376Y419-F1
#
_cell.length_a   1.000
_cell.length_b   1.000
_cell.length_c   1.000
_cell.angle_alpha   90.00
_cell.angle_beta   90.00
_cell.angle_gamma   90.00
#
_symmetry.space_group_name_H-M   'P 1'
#
loop_
_entity.id
_entity.type
_entity.pdbx_description
1 polymer ?
#
loop_
_entity_poly.entity_id
_entity_poly.type
_entity_poly.pdbx_seq_one_letter_code
_entity_poly.pdbx_strand_id
1 'polypeptide(L)' 'MERNKLARQIIDTCLEMTRLGLNQGTAGNVSVRYQDGMLITPTGIHMKN' A
#
# COMPACT_ATOMS: atom_id res chain seq x y z
N MET A 1 -3.44 -5.08 16.10
CA MET A 1 -4.38 -5.03 14.95
C MET A 1 -4.22 -6.29 14.12
N GLU A 2 -5.30 -6.81 13.55
CA GLU A 2 -5.26 -7.97 12.66
C GLU A 2 -4.58 -7.63 11.32
N ARG A 3 -3.81 -8.57 10.78
CA ARG A 3 -3.07 -8.42 9.50
C ARG A 3 -3.97 -7.92 8.37
N ASN A 4 -5.17 -8.47 8.24
CA ASN A 4 -6.09 -8.13 7.15
C ASN A 4 -6.62 -6.69 7.25
N LYS A 5 -6.77 -6.14 8.46
CA LYS A 5 -7.17 -4.73 8.65
C LYS A 5 -6.05 -3.78 8.21
N LEU A 6 -4.81 -4.08 8.60
CA LEU A 6 -3.63 -3.31 8.18
C LEU A 6 -3.39 -3.41 6.67
N ALA A 7 -3.57 -4.59 6.07
CA ALA A 7 -3.44 -4.79 4.63
C ALA A 7 -4.47 -3.97 3.84
N ARG A 8 -5.73 -3.89 4.30
CA ARG A 8 -6.74 -3.02 3.69
C ARG A 8 -6.34 -1.55 3.76
N GLN A 9 -5.86 -1.08 4.91
CA GLN A 9 -5.37 0.30 5.05
C GLN A 9 -4.19 0.62 4.13
N ILE A 10 -3.26 -0.33 3.91
CA ILE A 10 -2.19 -0.20 2.91
C ILE A 10 -2.80 -0.01 1.51
N ILE A 11 -3.76 -0.86 1.12
CA ILE A 11 -4.42 -0.79 -0.19
C ILE A 11 -5.16 0.55 -0.37
N ASP A 12 -5.95 0.96 0.61
CA ASP A 12 -6.70 2.22 0.58
C ASP A 12 -5.76 3.42 0.43
N THR A 13 -4.63 3.41 1.14
CA THR A 13 -3.59 4.44 1.02
C THR A 13 -2.99 4.47 -0.38
N CYS A 14 -2.67 3.32 -0.97
CA CYS A 14 -2.17 3.24 -2.35
C CYS A 14 -3.17 3.81 -3.36
N LEU A 15 -4.45 3.46 -3.23
CA LEU A 15 -5.51 3.96 -4.10
C LEU A 15 -5.67 5.48 -3.97
N GLU A 16 -5.60 6.00 -2.75
CA GLU A 16 -5.69 7.44 -2.49
C GLU A 16 -4.47 8.19 -3.05
N MET A 17 -3.26 7.67 -2.88
CA MET A 17 -2.05 8.24 -3.50
C MET A 17 -2.16 8.28 -5.02
N THR A 18 -2.74 7.26 -5.65
CA THR A 18 -3.04 7.25 -7.09
C THR A 18 -4.08 8.31 -7.44
N ARG A 19 -5.18 8.42 -6.67
CA ARG A 19 -6.25 9.42 -6.87
C ARG A 19 -5.72 10.86 -6.78
N LEU A 20 -4.78 11.11 -5.87
CA LEU A 20 -4.13 12.40 -5.69
C LEU A 20 -3.03 12.68 -6.74
N GLY A 21 -2.74 11.73 -7.62
CA GLY A 21 -1.69 11.87 -8.64
C GLY A 21 -0.26 11.83 -8.09
N LEU A 22 -0.08 11.39 -6.85
CA LEU A 22 1.24 11.27 -6.21
C LEU A 22 2.04 10.09 -6.78
N ASN A 23 1.36 9.03 -7.21
CA ASN A 23 1.96 7.88 -7.84
C ASN A 23 1.81 7.97 -9.37
N GLN A 24 2.93 8.14 -10.09
CA GLN A 24 2.97 8.03 -11.56
C GLN A 24 3.52 6.64 -11.95
N GLY A 25 2.75 5.88 -12.74
CA GLY A 25 3.13 4.52 -13.15
C GLY A 25 3.01 3.49 -12.01
N THR A 26 3.96 2.57 -11.91
CA THR A 26 4.04 1.56 -10.82
C THR A 26 4.93 2.00 -9.66
N ALA A 27 5.28 3.29 -9.59
CA ALA A 27 6.06 3.85 -8.50
C ALA A 27 5.15 4.16 -7.30
N GLY A 28 5.68 3.96 -6.09
CA GLY A 28 4.98 4.22 -4.83
C GLY A 28 4.83 2.97 -3.98
N ASN A 29 5.50 2.94 -2.83
CA ASN A 29 5.41 1.86 -1.85
C ASN A 29 4.74 2.35 -0.58
N VAL A 30 3.90 1.51 0.01
CA VAL A 30 3.28 1.78 1.31
C VAL A 30 3.60 0.63 2.24
N SER A 31 4.02 0.96 3.46
CA SER A 31 4.33 -0.02 4.49
C SER A 31 3.85 0.43 5.86
N VAL A 32 3.57 -0.53 6.73
CA VAL A 32 3.26 -0.30 8.14
C VAL A 32 4.06 -1.25 9.00
N ARG A 33 4.53 -0.78 10.16
CA ARG A 33 5.19 -1.64 11.16
C ARG A 33 4.21 -2.72 11.60
N TYR A 34 4.68 -3.97 11.63
CA TYR A 34 3.87 -5.10 12.03
C TYR A 34 4.75 -6.14 12.72
N GLN A 35 4.48 -6.39 14.01
CA GLN A 35 5.29 -7.25 14.86
C GLN A 35 6.77 -6.80 14.86
N ASP A 36 7.69 -7.72 14.66
CA ASP A 36 9.13 -7.52 14.53
C ASP A 36 9.57 -7.08 13.11
N GLY A 37 8.62 -6.86 12.19
CA GLY A 37 8.87 -6.44 10.82
C GLY A 37 7.89 -5.39 10.29
N MET A 38 7.49 -5.55 9.03
CA MET A 38 6.53 -4.68 8.36
C MET A 38 5.68 -5.45 7.34
N LEU A 39 4.46 -4.96 7.12
CA LEU A 39 3.70 -5.27 5.91
C LEU A 39 4.04 -4.18 4.89
N ILE A 40 4.34 -4.58 3.67
CA ILE A 40 4.73 -3.69 2.57
C ILE A 40 4.05 -4.14 1.28
N THR A 41 3.77 -3.19 0.38
CA THR A 41 3.30 -3.46 -0.97
C THR A 41 4.24 -4.40 -1.75
N PRO A 42 3.72 -5.33 -2.56
CA PRO A 42 4.53 -6.16 -3.44
C PRO A 42 5.13 -5.34 -4.60
N THR A 43 6.29 -5.75 -5.10
CA THR A 43 6.95 -5.10 -6.25
C THR A 43 6.23 -5.39 -7.57
N GLY A 44 6.23 -4.42 -8.49
CA GLY A 44 5.75 -4.60 -9.86
C GLY A 44 4.24 -4.78 -10.02
N ILE A 45 3.45 -4.66 -8.95
CA ILE A 45 1.99 -4.76 -9.01
C ILE A 45 1.40 -3.35 -9.07
N HIS A 46 0.62 -3.09 -10.11
CA HIS A 46 -0.06 -1.83 -10.27
C HIS A 46 -1.37 -1.81 -9.47
N MET A 47 -1.51 -0.82 -8.59
CA MET A 47 -2.71 -0.64 -7.76
C MET A 47 -3.75 0.19 -8.52
N LYS A 48 -4.54 -0.49 -9.37
CA LYS A 48 -5.73 0.05 -10.03
C LYS A 48 -6.93 -0.84 -9.74
N ASN A 49 -8.13 -0.24 -9.73
CA ASN A 49 -9.39 -0.97 -9.87
C ASN A 49 -9.50 -1.55 -11.28
#